data_AF-A0A915LJI1-F1
#
_entry.id   AF-A0A915LJI1-F1
#
_cell.length_a   1.000
_cell.length_b   1.000
_cell.length_c   1.000
_cell.angle_alpha   90.00
_cell.angle_beta   90.00
_cell.angle_gamma   90.00
#
_symmetry.space_group_name_H-M   'P 1'
#
loop_
_entity.id
_entity.type
_entity.pdbx_description
1 polymer ?
#
loop_
_entity_poly.entity_id
_entity_poly.type
_entity_poly.pdbx_seq_one_letter_code
_entity_poly.pdbx_strand_id
1 'polypeptide(L)'
;MFEAKFSNAGLFKKIIEAIKDLVSDAPFDCSESSLCLQAMDGSHVALVSLKLEIGIFDVYRCDRTISLGLNSGELNKVLKCAKADDTLMIQFQDGEKDTVTFTLEDNKGRKQDITLKLLDLDNEHLGIPDQKYSAVIEMPSAEFKKVCSDIATFSDTMTIIATKSNIVFKGSGDAFTIFLDSLLILYFKRVDFNVKEKVTLNFSIKYLINFTKASSLSPRVRLSMSDAVPIVIEYEIEGNGFLRFYLAPKIEEDKNGMDE
;
A
#
# COMPACT_ATOMS: atom_id res chain seq x y z
N MET A 1 16.04 -9.71 -20.85
CA MET A 1 16.48 -10.24 -19.54
C MET A 1 16.15 -9.25 -18.43
N PHE A 2 15.74 -9.76 -17.27
CA PHE A 2 15.53 -8.98 -16.05
C PHE A 2 16.09 -9.71 -14.82
N GLU A 3 16.77 -8.97 -13.96
CA GLU A 3 17.32 -9.45 -12.70
C GLU A 3 17.19 -8.36 -11.63
N ALA A 4 16.68 -8.71 -10.46
CA ALA A 4 16.59 -7.82 -9.32
C ALA A 4 16.92 -8.57 -8.02
N LYS A 5 17.88 -8.06 -7.24
CA LYS A 5 18.33 -8.67 -5.98
C LYS A 5 18.05 -7.73 -4.81
N PHE A 6 17.26 -8.21 -3.86
CA PHE A 6 17.11 -7.61 -2.55
C PHE A 6 18.16 -8.16 -1.59
N SER A 7 18.78 -7.26 -0.83
CA SER A 7 19.67 -7.62 0.29
C SER A 7 18.91 -8.35 1.40
N ASN A 8 17.61 -8.08 1.55
CA ASN A 8 16.74 -8.71 2.55
C ASN A 8 15.36 -9.03 1.97
N ALA A 9 15.04 -10.32 1.87
CA ALA A 9 13.75 -10.84 1.39
C ALA A 9 12.56 -10.36 2.24
N GLY A 10 12.81 -9.99 3.50
CA GLY A 10 11.83 -9.45 4.43
C GLY A 10 11.16 -8.17 3.96
N LEU A 11 11.85 -7.33 3.18
CA LEU A 11 11.22 -6.14 2.59
C LEU A 11 10.13 -6.54 1.60
N PHE A 12 10.49 -7.33 0.59
CA PHE A 12 9.53 -7.77 -0.43
C PHE A 12 8.40 -8.61 0.19
N LYS A 13 8.71 -9.44 1.18
CA LYS A 13 7.71 -10.19 1.97
C LYS A 13 6.66 -9.29 2.61
N LYS A 14 7.07 -8.21 3.29
CA LYS A 14 6.15 -7.24 3.89
C LYS A 14 5.28 -6.54 2.84
N ILE A 15 5.85 -6.23 1.67
CA ILE A 15 5.11 -5.62 0.54
C ILE A 15 4.00 -6.57 0.07
N ILE A 16 4.35 -7.83 -0.23
CA ILE A 16 3.37 -8.82 -0.69
C ILE A 16 2.31 -9.10 0.39
N GLU A 17 2.70 -9.21 1.66
CA GLU A 17 1.76 -9.36 2.77
C GLU A 17 0.75 -8.20 2.88
N ALA A 18 1.16 -6.98 2.51
CA ALA A 18 0.30 -5.80 2.55
C ALA A 18 -0.70 -5.74 1.39
N ILE A 19 -0.36 -6.30 0.22
CA ILE A 19 -1.20 -6.15 -1.00
C ILE A 19 -2.00 -7.41 -1.37
N LYS A 20 -1.60 -8.60 -0.92
CA LYS A 20 -2.19 -9.88 -1.36
C LYS A 20 -3.70 -10.03 -1.12
N ASP A 21 -4.25 -9.33 -0.13
CA ASP A 21 -5.68 -9.41 0.20
C ASP A 21 -6.51 -8.38 -0.60
N LEU A 22 -5.83 -7.49 -1.33
CA LEU A 22 -6.42 -6.51 -2.23
C LEU A 22 -6.29 -6.95 -3.70
N VAL A 23 -5.14 -7.52 -4.06
CA VAL A 23 -4.76 -7.86 -5.43
C VAL A 23 -4.43 -9.34 -5.51
N SER A 24 -5.29 -10.12 -6.16
CA SER A 24 -5.08 -11.55 -6.39
C SER A 24 -3.95 -11.80 -7.39
N ASP A 25 -4.00 -11.10 -8.52
CA ASP A 25 -3.05 -11.21 -9.62
C ASP A 25 -2.38 -9.85 -9.83
N ALA A 26 -1.07 -9.84 -9.69
CA ALA A 26 -0.24 -8.67 -9.52
C ALA A 26 0.63 -8.48 -10.77
N PRO A 27 0.38 -7.43 -11.58
CA PRO A 27 1.28 -7.07 -12.67
C PRO A 27 2.48 -6.30 -12.11
N PHE A 28 3.67 -6.90 -12.15
CA PHE A 28 4.91 -6.23 -11.79
C PHE A 28 5.61 -5.70 -13.04
N ASP A 29 5.52 -4.39 -13.25
CA ASP A 29 6.12 -3.71 -14.38
C ASP A 29 7.55 -3.31 -14.06
N CYS A 30 8.49 -3.96 -14.73
CA CYS A 30 9.91 -3.75 -14.55
C CYS A 30 10.45 -2.90 -15.69
N SER A 31 11.15 -1.83 -15.33
CA SER A 31 11.82 -0.90 -16.27
C SER A 31 13.28 -0.75 -15.88
N GLU A 32 14.09 -0.02 -16.67
CA GLU A 32 15.49 0.27 -16.34
C GLU A 32 15.67 1.03 -15.02
N SER A 33 14.67 1.81 -14.59
CA SER A 33 14.75 2.70 -13.43
C SER A 33 14.00 2.22 -12.19
N SER A 34 13.03 1.33 -12.34
CA SER A 34 12.16 0.92 -11.24
C SER A 34 11.38 -0.36 -11.53
N LEU A 35 11.01 -1.04 -10.45
CA LEU A 35 9.97 -2.05 -10.40
C LEU A 35 8.70 -1.40 -9.82
N CYS A 36 7.62 -1.48 -10.58
CA CYS A 36 6.32 -0.89 -10.24
C CYS A 36 5.26 -1.99 -10.18
N LEU A 37 4.15 -1.68 -9.49
CA LEU A 37 2.92 -2.44 -9.59
C LEU A 37 1.76 -1.47 -9.45
N GLN A 38 0.75 -1.61 -10.29
CA GLN A 38 -0.51 -0.89 -10.16
C GLN A 38 -1.66 -1.85 -10.42
N ALA A 39 -2.61 -1.92 -9.48
CA ALA A 39 -3.77 -2.80 -9.62
C ALA A 39 -4.96 -2.30 -8.81
N MET A 40 -6.16 -2.53 -9.34
CA MET A 40 -7.42 -2.32 -8.62
C MET A 40 -7.84 -3.57 -7.86
N ASP A 41 -8.64 -3.38 -6.81
CA ASP A 41 -9.35 -4.47 -6.17
C ASP A 41 -10.53 -4.96 -7.03
N GLY A 42 -11.06 -6.14 -6.73
CA GLY A 42 -12.17 -6.74 -7.50
C GLY A 42 -13.48 -5.94 -7.48
N SER A 43 -13.62 -4.94 -6.60
CA SER A 43 -14.77 -4.02 -6.60
C SER A 43 -14.53 -2.69 -7.30
N HIS A 44 -13.30 -2.43 -7.76
CA HIS A 44 -12.86 -1.17 -8.37
C HIS A 44 -13.05 0.06 -7.46
N VAL A 45 -13.01 -0.13 -6.13
CA VAL A 45 -13.16 0.94 -5.13
C VAL A 45 -11.79 1.36 -4.57
N ALA A 46 -10.82 0.44 -4.60
CA ALA A 46 -9.47 0.64 -4.11
C ALA A 46 -8.42 0.33 -5.17
N LEU A 47 -7.35 1.11 -5.18
CA LEU A 47 -6.20 0.92 -6.04
C LEU A 47 -4.93 0.89 -5.20
N VAL A 48 -4.01 -0.02 -5.53
CA VAL A 48 -2.65 -0.03 -4.99
C VAL A 48 -1.67 0.40 -6.05
N SER A 49 -0.69 1.21 -5.64
CA SER A 49 0.43 1.62 -6.46
C SER A 49 1.72 1.45 -5.65
N LEU A 50 2.58 0.57 -6.13
CA LEU A 50 3.92 0.31 -5.61
C LEU A 50 4.93 0.89 -6.59
N LYS A 51 5.96 1.54 -6.05
CA LYS A 51 7.17 1.88 -6.80
C LYS A 51 8.39 1.57 -5.96
N LEU A 52 9.32 0.80 -6.51
CA LEU A 52 10.64 0.52 -5.97
C LEU A 52 11.67 1.01 -6.99
N GLU A 53 12.43 2.03 -6.65
CA GLU A 53 13.52 2.53 -7.49
C GLU A 53 14.76 1.63 -7.36
N ILE A 54 15.67 1.70 -8.33
CA ILE A 54 16.87 0.86 -8.37
C ILE A 54 17.70 0.89 -7.08
N GLY A 55 17.64 1.99 -6.30
CA GLY A 55 18.35 2.15 -5.03
C GLY A 55 17.92 1.19 -3.92
N ILE A 56 16.77 0.51 -4.08
CA ILE A 56 16.31 -0.55 -3.16
C ILE A 56 17.08 -1.87 -3.34
N PHE A 57 17.69 -2.07 -4.51
CA PHE A 57 18.25 -3.37 -4.91
C PHE A 57 19.78 -3.36 -4.87
N ASP A 58 20.39 -4.46 -4.42
CA ASP A 58 21.84 -4.67 -4.49
C ASP A 58 22.30 -4.86 -5.96
N VAL A 59 21.45 -5.51 -6.75
CA VAL A 59 21.64 -5.75 -8.18
C VAL A 59 20.32 -5.48 -8.88
N TYR A 60 20.34 -4.66 -9.92
CA TYR A 60 19.17 -4.42 -10.74
C TYR A 60 19.58 -4.28 -12.21
N ARG A 61 18.94 -5.05 -13.07
CA ARG A 61 19.11 -4.98 -14.53
C ARG A 61 17.80 -5.31 -15.20
N CYS A 62 17.36 -4.46 -16.11
CA CYS A 62 16.16 -4.67 -16.91
C CYS A 62 16.47 -4.22 -18.34
N ASP A 63 16.73 -5.17 -19.25
CA ASP A 63 17.20 -4.84 -20.61
C ASP A 63 16.08 -4.24 -21.49
N ARG A 64 14.82 -4.52 -21.14
CA ARG A 64 13.62 -4.02 -21.82
C ARG A 64 12.52 -3.91 -20.78
N THR A 65 11.59 -2.99 -20.97
CA THR A 65 10.38 -2.95 -20.15
C THR A 65 9.62 -4.26 -20.31
N ILE A 66 9.37 -4.92 -19.18
CA ILE A 66 8.63 -6.18 -19.12
C ILE A 66 7.57 -6.08 -18.02
N SER A 67 6.52 -6.88 -18.14
CA SER A 67 5.52 -7.02 -17.09
C SER A 67 5.46 -8.47 -16.65
N LEU A 68 5.59 -8.71 -15.35
CA LEU A 68 5.56 -10.03 -14.74
C LEU A 68 4.23 -10.19 -14.01
N GLY A 69 3.26 -10.82 -14.68
CA GLY A 69 1.98 -11.17 -14.06
C GLY A 69 2.15 -12.33 -13.09
N LEU A 70 1.90 -12.10 -11.79
CA LEU A 70 2.10 -13.10 -10.74
C LEU A 70 0.89 -13.23 -9.84
N ASN A 71 0.53 -14.45 -9.47
CA ASN A 71 -0.46 -14.67 -8.43
C ASN A 71 0.13 -14.31 -7.06
N SER A 72 -0.45 -13.33 -6.37
CA SER A 72 -0.01 -12.86 -5.05
C SER A 72 -0.03 -13.97 -4.00
N GLY A 73 -0.95 -14.92 -4.12
CA GLY A 73 -1.06 -16.08 -3.22
C GLY A 73 0.11 -17.05 -3.36
N GLU A 74 0.50 -17.36 -4.60
CA GLU A 74 1.69 -18.19 -4.89
C GLU A 74 2.98 -17.48 -4.50
N LEU A 75 3.11 -16.19 -4.85
CA LEU A 75 4.25 -15.37 -4.48
C LEU A 75 4.43 -15.32 -2.96
N ASN A 76 3.32 -15.18 -2.21
CA ASN A 76 3.36 -15.24 -0.75
C ASN A 76 3.77 -16.62 -0.20
N LYS A 77 3.53 -17.73 -0.91
CA LYS A 77 4.06 -19.05 -0.53
C LYS A 77 5.57 -19.13 -0.75
N VAL A 78 6.08 -18.59 -1.86
CA VAL A 78 7.52 -18.50 -2.15
C VAL A 78 8.24 -17.73 -1.04
N LEU A 79 7.74 -16.53 -0.70
CA LEU A 79 8.36 -15.66 0.32
C LEU A 79 8.24 -16.18 1.75
N LYS A 80 7.37 -17.18 2.00
CA LYS A 80 7.34 -17.90 3.28
C LYS A 80 8.49 -18.90 3.45
N CYS A 81 9.14 -19.32 2.36
CA CYS A 81 10.31 -20.20 2.43
C CYS A 81 11.56 -19.47 2.90
N ALA A 82 11.60 -18.14 2.77
CA ALA A 82 12.67 -17.29 3.29
C ALA A 82 12.34 -16.71 4.66
N LYS A 83 13.41 -16.51 5.43
CA LYS A 83 13.40 -15.60 6.57
C LYS A 83 13.31 -14.15 6.05
N ALA A 84 13.14 -13.18 6.96
CA ALA A 84 13.74 -11.85 6.70
C ALA A 84 15.27 -12.05 6.62
N ASP A 85 16.18 -11.12 6.50
CA ASP A 85 17.64 -11.39 6.51
C ASP A 85 18.25 -12.30 5.40
N ASP A 86 17.55 -13.31 4.87
CA ASP A 86 17.90 -14.03 3.65
C ASP A 86 17.89 -13.07 2.44
N THR A 87 18.73 -13.31 1.45
CA THR A 87 18.70 -12.55 0.18
C THR A 87 17.66 -13.14 -0.77
N LEU A 88 17.06 -12.27 -1.59
CA LEU A 88 16.10 -12.65 -2.62
C LEU A 88 16.57 -12.14 -3.98
N MET A 89 16.68 -13.02 -4.97
CA MET A 89 16.91 -12.67 -6.36
C MET A 89 15.72 -13.09 -7.22
N ILE A 90 15.26 -12.19 -8.08
CA ILE A 90 14.19 -12.40 -9.06
C ILE A 90 14.82 -12.37 -10.44
N GLN A 91 14.60 -13.42 -11.25
CA GLN A 91 15.19 -13.52 -12.59
C GLN A 91 14.15 -13.93 -13.62
N PHE A 92 14.17 -13.22 -14.75
CA PHE A 92 13.39 -13.53 -15.94
C PHE A 92 14.30 -13.52 -17.17
N GLN A 93 14.34 -14.63 -17.90
CA GLN A 93 15.18 -14.84 -19.07
C GLN A 93 14.34 -14.86 -20.34
N ASP A 94 14.77 -14.16 -21.40
CA ASP A 94 13.97 -14.01 -22.64
C ASP A 94 13.73 -15.36 -23.37
N GLY A 95 14.51 -16.39 -23.05
CA GLY A 95 14.32 -17.76 -23.56
C GLY A 95 13.26 -18.58 -22.82
N GLU A 96 12.91 -18.21 -21.59
CA GLU A 96 11.92 -18.89 -20.73
C GLU A 96 10.72 -17.95 -20.53
N LYS A 97 9.99 -17.72 -21.63
CA LYS A 97 9.02 -16.62 -21.75
C LYS A 97 7.87 -16.64 -20.75
N ASP A 98 7.59 -17.79 -20.13
CA ASP A 98 6.39 -17.99 -19.33
C ASP A 98 6.69 -18.23 -17.85
N THR A 99 7.93 -18.06 -17.41
CA THR A 99 8.34 -18.35 -16.04
C THR A 99 9.28 -17.32 -15.46
N VAL A 100 9.19 -17.10 -14.15
CA VAL A 100 10.13 -16.30 -13.36
C VAL A 100 10.71 -17.17 -12.24
N THR A 101 12.00 -17.00 -11.97
CA THR A 101 12.69 -17.73 -10.91
C THR A 101 13.00 -16.82 -9.74
N PHE A 102 12.67 -17.30 -8.54
CA PHE A 102 13.02 -16.70 -7.26
C PHE A 102 14.12 -17.53 -6.61
N THR A 103 15.29 -16.96 -6.43
CA THR A 103 16.40 -17.59 -5.70
C THR A 103 16.49 -16.97 -4.31
N LEU A 104 16.29 -17.80 -3.30
CA LEU A 104 16.43 -17.44 -1.89
C LEU A 104 17.76 -18.00 -1.38
N GLU A 105 18.59 -17.15 -0.77
CA GLU A 105 19.89 -17.57 -0.22
C GLU A 105 20.02 -17.12 1.24
N ASP A 106 20.24 -18.10 2.12
CA ASP A 106 20.44 -17.83 3.54
C ASP A 106 21.89 -17.45 3.87
N ASN A 107 22.12 -16.95 5.08
CA ASN A 107 23.45 -16.50 5.54
C ASN A 107 24.51 -17.63 5.61
N LYS A 108 24.12 -18.90 5.40
CA LYS A 108 25.02 -20.05 5.35
C LYS A 108 25.34 -20.47 3.90
N GLY A 109 24.83 -19.73 2.92
CA GLY A 109 25.02 -19.99 1.49
C GLY A 109 24.11 -21.08 0.92
N ARG A 110 23.09 -21.53 1.67
CA ARG A 110 22.11 -22.48 1.13
C ARG A 110 21.17 -21.72 0.19
N LYS A 111 21.14 -22.16 -1.07
CA LYS A 111 20.27 -21.60 -2.11
C LYS A 111 19.04 -22.47 -2.34
N GLN A 112 17.91 -21.81 -2.59
CA GLN A 112 16.66 -22.45 -2.96
C GLN A 112 16.05 -21.70 -4.14
N ASP A 113 15.95 -22.36 -5.28
CA ASP A 113 15.33 -21.82 -6.49
C ASP A 113 13.87 -22.28 -6.57
N ILE A 114 12.96 -21.33 -6.78
CA ILE A 114 11.53 -21.57 -6.92
C ILE A 114 11.05 -20.86 -8.18
N THR A 115 10.56 -21.63 -9.15
CA THR A 115 10.08 -21.10 -10.43
C THR A 115 8.56 -21.06 -10.44
N LEU A 116 7.99 -19.90 -10.74
CA LEU A 116 6.55 -19.70 -10.93
C LEU A 116 6.23 -19.47 -12.39
N LYS A 117 5.02 -19.87 -12.81
CA LYS A 117 4.48 -19.52 -14.12
C LYS A 117 3.92 -18.10 -14.09
N LEU A 118 4.18 -17.36 -15.16
CA LEU A 118 3.62 -16.04 -15.37
C LEU A 118 2.17 -16.16 -15.85
N LEU A 119 1.35 -15.21 -15.42
CA LEU A 119 0.00 -15.00 -15.90
C LEU A 119 0.02 -13.97 -17.02
N ASP A 120 -0.81 -14.20 -18.04
CA ASP A 120 -1.10 -13.19 -19.05
C ASP A 120 -2.17 -12.25 -18.48
N LEU A 121 -1.75 -11.04 -18.11
CA LEU A 121 -2.60 -10.03 -17.47
C LEU A 121 -2.72 -8.81 -18.38
N ASP A 122 -3.94 -8.28 -18.48
CA ASP A 122 -4.18 -7.01 -19.14
C ASP A 122 -3.60 -5.86 -18.30
N ASN A 123 -2.55 -5.22 -18.81
CA ASN A 123 -1.91 -4.09 -18.14
C ASN A 123 -2.66 -2.79 -18.43
N GLU A 124 -3.73 -2.56 -17.69
CA GLU A 124 -4.41 -1.26 -17.68
C GLU A 124 -3.77 -0.32 -16.66
N HIS A 125 -2.84 0.50 -17.13
CA HIS A 125 -2.31 1.60 -16.32
C HIS A 125 -3.31 2.75 -16.23
N LEU A 126 -3.74 3.02 -15.01
CA LEU A 126 -4.50 4.21 -14.66
C LEU A 126 -3.54 5.38 -14.48
N GLY A 127 -3.75 6.43 -15.27
CA GLY A 127 -3.06 7.69 -15.10
C GLY A 127 -3.44 8.32 -13.77
N ILE A 128 -2.51 8.33 -12.81
CA ILE A 128 -2.69 9.01 -11.52
C ILE A 128 -2.28 10.48 -11.73
N PRO A 129 -3.22 11.44 -11.68
CA PRO A 129 -2.89 12.84 -11.89
C PRO A 129 -2.13 13.42 -10.70
N ASP A 130 -1.24 14.37 -10.97
CA ASP A 130 -0.62 15.19 -9.92
C ASP A 130 -1.67 16.08 -9.26
N GLN A 131 -2.19 15.65 -8.12
CA GLN A 131 -3.24 16.35 -7.40
C GLN A 131 -2.70 17.12 -6.20
N LYS A 132 -3.19 18.35 -6.02
CA LYS A 132 -2.98 19.11 -4.78
C LYS A 132 -4.06 18.71 -3.78
N TYR A 133 -3.62 18.18 -2.65
CA TYR A 133 -4.51 17.82 -1.55
C TYR A 133 -4.84 19.02 -0.65
N SER A 134 -6.06 19.04 -0.12
CA SER A 134 -6.56 20.03 0.83
C SER A 134 -6.05 19.76 2.24
N ALA A 135 -5.85 18.49 2.58
CA ALA A 135 -5.25 18.06 3.83
C ALA A 135 -4.20 16.97 3.59
N VAL A 136 -3.00 17.15 4.13
CA VAL A 136 -1.94 16.15 4.21
C VAL A 136 -1.54 15.99 5.67
N ILE A 137 -1.63 14.76 6.17
CA ILE A 137 -1.40 14.44 7.58
C ILE A 137 -0.41 13.29 7.64
N GLU A 138 0.64 13.45 8.43
CA GLU A 138 1.66 12.42 8.62
C GLU A 138 1.71 12.00 10.07
N MET A 139 1.53 10.71 10.37
CA MET A 139 1.44 10.20 11.74
C MET A 139 2.14 8.85 11.89
N PRO A 140 2.40 8.35 13.12
CA PRO A 140 2.95 7.01 13.29
C PRO A 140 2.02 5.95 12.70
N SER A 141 2.56 5.07 11.87
CA SER A 141 1.77 4.02 11.19
C SER A 141 1.11 3.06 12.19
N ALA A 142 1.82 2.74 13.28
CA ALA A 142 1.30 1.92 14.37
C ALA A 142 0.07 2.53 15.07
N GLU A 143 0.03 3.86 15.21
CA GLU A 143 -1.11 4.56 15.81
C GLU A 143 -2.32 4.52 14.87
N PHE A 144 -2.10 4.82 13.59
CA PHE A 144 -3.16 4.72 12.58
C PHE A 144 -3.75 3.29 12.49
N LYS A 145 -2.89 2.27 12.52
CA LYS A 145 -3.30 0.86 12.58
C LYS A 145 -4.17 0.56 13.79
N LYS A 146 -3.78 1.05 14.97
CA LYS A 146 -4.54 0.85 16.21
C LYS A 146 -5.92 1.52 16.12
N VAL A 147 -5.97 2.78 15.71
CA VAL A 147 -7.22 3.53 15.51
C VAL A 147 -8.17 2.78 14.57
N CYS A 148 -7.67 2.32 13.41
CA CYS A 148 -8.49 1.55 12.48
C CYS A 148 -9.03 0.26 13.12
N SER A 149 -8.20 -0.46 13.88
CA SER A 149 -8.58 -1.72 14.55
C SER A 149 -9.63 -1.49 15.64
N ASP A 150 -9.47 -0.43 16.43
CA ASP A 150 -10.40 -0.07 17.49
C ASP A 150 -11.77 0.30 16.89
N ILE A 151 -11.80 1.09 15.80
CA ILE A 151 -13.05 1.47 15.12
C ILE A 151 -13.71 0.27 14.43
N ALA A 152 -12.94 -0.61 13.81
CA ALA A 152 -13.46 -1.80 13.12
C ALA A 152 -14.21 -2.78 14.05
N THR A 153 -14.01 -2.68 15.36
CA THR A 153 -14.72 -3.49 16.35
C THR A 153 -16.19 -3.09 16.48
N PHE A 154 -16.54 -1.84 16.15
CA PHE A 154 -17.85 -1.26 16.42
C PHE A 154 -18.55 -0.71 15.18
N SER A 155 -17.82 -0.44 14.10
CA SER A 155 -18.39 0.18 12.90
C SER A 155 -17.74 -0.31 11.63
N ASP A 156 -18.54 -0.46 10.57
CA ASP A 156 -18.08 -0.76 9.21
C ASP A 156 -17.65 0.50 8.42
N THR A 157 -17.86 1.69 8.98
CA THR A 157 -17.57 2.97 8.32
C THR A 157 -16.79 3.90 9.24
N MET A 158 -15.68 4.44 8.73
CA MET A 158 -14.90 5.45 9.43
C MET A 158 -15.02 6.81 8.76
N THR A 159 -15.46 7.81 9.51
CA THR A 159 -15.38 9.22 9.12
C THR A 159 -14.03 9.78 9.57
N ILE A 160 -13.28 10.35 8.64
CA ILE A 160 -12.03 11.06 8.91
C ILE A 160 -12.30 12.56 8.74
N ILE A 161 -12.03 13.33 9.78
CA ILE A 161 -12.19 14.79 9.79
C ILE A 161 -10.83 15.43 10.01
N ALA A 162 -10.34 16.16 9.01
CA ALA A 162 -9.10 16.91 9.10
C ALA A 162 -9.40 18.41 9.25
N THR A 163 -8.81 19.05 10.25
CA THR A 163 -8.84 20.50 10.44
C THR A 163 -7.40 21.02 10.61
N LYS A 164 -7.23 22.35 10.66
CA LYS A 164 -5.92 22.98 10.86
C LYS A 164 -5.23 22.59 12.17
N SER A 165 -5.99 22.16 13.18
CA SER A 165 -5.50 21.91 14.53
C SER A 165 -5.62 20.45 14.98
N ASN A 166 -6.42 19.62 14.31
CA ASN A 166 -6.64 18.24 14.71
C ASN A 166 -7.06 17.32 13.55
N ILE A 167 -6.93 16.03 13.79
CA ILE A 167 -7.56 14.96 13.02
C ILE A 167 -8.48 14.17 13.94
N VAL A 168 -9.69 13.86 13.48
CA VAL A 168 -10.68 13.08 14.24
C VAL A 168 -11.08 11.86 13.43
N PHE A 169 -11.10 10.70 14.07
CA PHE A 169 -11.58 9.44 13.51
C PHE A 169 -12.86 9.03 14.24
N LYS A 170 -13.94 8.80 13.51
CA LYS A 170 -15.25 8.41 14.06
C LYS A 170 -15.75 7.13 13.40
N GLY A 171 -16.30 6.22 14.19
CA GLY A 171 -17.13 5.12 13.67
C GLY A 171 -18.58 5.58 13.48
N SER A 172 -19.23 5.14 12.41
CA SER A 172 -20.68 5.37 12.21
C SER A 172 -21.51 4.28 12.90
N GLY A 173 -22.52 4.65 13.69
CA GLY A 173 -23.54 3.71 14.20
C GLY A 173 -23.59 3.48 15.72
N ASP A 174 -22.58 3.89 16.50
CA ASP A 174 -22.62 3.87 17.97
C ASP A 174 -21.68 4.93 18.57
N ALA A 175 -21.96 5.34 19.81
CA ALA A 175 -21.36 6.48 20.52
C ALA A 175 -19.85 6.35 20.84
N PHE A 176 -19.00 6.22 19.83
CA PHE A 176 -17.55 6.15 19.98
C PHE A 176 -16.84 7.11 19.03
N THR A 177 -16.33 8.21 19.59
CA THR A 177 -15.44 9.13 18.89
C THR A 177 -14.06 9.06 19.52
N ILE A 178 -13.06 8.64 18.74
CA ILE A 178 -11.66 8.81 19.16
C ILE A 178 -11.26 10.23 18.82
N PHE A 179 -11.15 11.07 19.85
CA PHE A 179 -10.56 12.40 19.72
C PHE A 179 -9.04 12.30 19.89
N LEU A 180 -8.31 12.48 18.79
CA LEU A 180 -6.90 12.84 18.88
C LEU A 180 -6.82 14.36 19.05
N ASP A 181 -6.98 14.82 20.30
CA ASP A 181 -6.81 16.23 20.63
C ASP A 181 -5.34 16.65 20.47
N SER A 182 -5.15 17.92 20.13
CA SER A 182 -3.90 18.69 20.15
C SER A 182 -3.03 18.46 21.40
N LEU A 183 -3.64 18.17 22.56
CA LEU A 183 -2.91 17.81 23.79
C LEU A 183 -2.28 16.41 23.76
N LEU A 184 -2.88 15.43 23.05
CA LEU A 184 -2.25 14.13 22.78
C LEU A 184 -1.12 14.27 21.74
N ILE A 185 -1.30 15.15 20.75
CA ILE A 185 -0.29 15.49 19.74
C ILE A 185 0.98 16.07 20.40
N LEU A 186 0.83 16.90 21.44
CA LEU A 186 1.93 17.42 22.27
C LEU A 186 2.64 16.34 23.11
N TYR A 187 1.92 15.30 23.57
CA TYR A 187 2.52 14.16 24.26
C TYR A 187 3.32 13.24 23.32
N PHE A 188 2.92 13.15 22.05
CA PHE A 188 3.56 12.28 21.07
C PHE A 188 4.62 12.94 20.18
N LYS A 189 4.67 14.27 20.02
CA LYS A 189 5.69 14.94 19.15
C LYS A 189 5.75 14.36 17.71
N ARG A 190 4.66 13.79 17.19
CA ARG A 190 4.75 12.82 16.07
C ARG A 190 3.72 12.98 14.95
N VAL A 191 2.89 14.02 14.92
CA VAL A 191 1.93 14.22 13.83
C VAL A 191 2.17 15.56 13.14
N ASP A 192 2.37 15.52 11.83
CA ASP A 192 2.57 16.71 11.00
C ASP A 192 1.27 17.02 10.25
N PHE A 193 0.87 18.30 10.28
CA PHE A 193 -0.37 18.77 9.66
C PHE A 193 -0.08 19.82 8.59
N ASN A 194 -0.55 19.57 7.38
CA ASN A 194 -0.64 20.56 6.33
C ASN A 194 -2.08 20.58 5.80
N VAL A 195 -2.92 21.42 6.42
CA VAL A 195 -4.36 21.50 6.12
C VAL A 195 -4.70 22.91 5.64
N LYS A 196 -5.08 23.02 4.37
CA LYS A 196 -5.54 24.27 3.74
C LYS A 196 -7.01 24.51 4.07
N GLU A 197 -7.82 23.48 3.91
CA GLU A 197 -9.27 23.49 4.09
C GLU A 197 -9.70 22.28 4.91
N LYS A 198 -10.81 22.42 5.65
CA LYS A 198 -11.39 21.31 6.42
C LYS A 198 -11.88 20.25 5.43
N VAL A 199 -11.52 18.99 5.67
CA VAL A 199 -11.97 17.84 4.86
C VAL A 199 -12.71 16.87 5.77
N THR A 200 -13.84 16.34 5.32
CA THR A 200 -14.63 15.32 6.05
C THR A 200 -15.07 14.25 5.08
N LEU A 201 -14.53 13.04 5.22
CA LEU A 201 -14.76 11.94 4.28
C LEU A 201 -15.08 10.65 5.04
N ASN A 202 -15.96 9.84 4.45
CA ASN A 202 -16.38 8.55 4.98
C ASN A 202 -15.73 7.42 4.17
N PHE A 203 -15.25 6.37 4.85
CA PHE A 203 -14.59 5.24 4.20
C PHE A 203 -15.05 3.91 4.79
N SER A 204 -15.00 2.85 3.99
CA SER A 204 -15.16 1.48 4.49
C SER A 204 -13.96 1.08 5.34
N ILE A 205 -14.18 0.75 6.61
CA ILE A 205 -13.09 0.41 7.54
C ILE A 205 -12.34 -0.85 7.09
N LYS A 206 -13.02 -1.76 6.38
CA LYS A 206 -12.44 -3.03 5.90
C LYS A 206 -11.22 -2.78 5.01
N TYR A 207 -11.29 -1.79 4.12
CA TYR A 207 -10.15 -1.42 3.26
C TYR A 207 -9.03 -0.78 4.06
N LEU A 208 -9.36 0.11 4.99
CA LEU A 208 -8.38 0.79 5.83
C LEU A 208 -7.59 -0.21 6.70
N ILE A 209 -8.26 -1.21 7.27
CA ILE A 209 -7.61 -2.33 7.97
C ILE A 209 -6.64 -3.07 7.06
N ASN A 210 -7.04 -3.37 5.82
CA ASN A 210 -6.15 -4.02 4.86
C ASN A 210 -4.91 -3.16 4.58
N PHE A 211 -5.07 -1.86 4.36
CA PHE A 211 -3.94 -0.96 4.09
C PHE A 211 -3.01 -0.81 5.30
N THR A 212 -3.52 -0.92 6.53
CA THR A 212 -2.67 -0.87 7.75
C THR A 212 -1.73 -2.06 7.89
N LYS A 213 -1.87 -3.13 7.09
CA LYS A 213 -0.89 -4.23 7.00
C LYS A 213 0.49 -3.74 6.55
N ALA A 214 0.54 -2.64 5.79
CA ALA A 214 1.77 -1.97 5.37
C ALA A 214 2.50 -1.22 6.50
N SER A 215 1.96 -1.14 7.72
CA SER A 215 2.59 -0.40 8.84
C SER A 215 3.98 -0.90 9.22
N SER A 216 4.37 -2.11 8.81
CA SER A 216 5.70 -2.68 9.03
C SER A 216 6.76 -2.22 8.01
N LEU A 217 6.34 -1.53 6.94
CA LEU A 217 7.20 -0.97 5.89
C LEU A 217 7.74 0.41 6.29
N SER A 218 6.92 1.22 6.95
CA SER A 218 7.29 2.58 7.34
C SER A 218 6.85 2.90 8.77
N PRO A 219 7.68 3.58 9.58
CA PRO A 219 7.29 4.05 10.91
C PRO A 219 6.20 5.14 10.85
N ARG A 220 6.02 5.79 9.69
CA ARG A 220 5.05 6.85 9.47
C ARG A 220 4.12 6.48 8.32
N VAL A 221 2.91 7.03 8.35
CA VAL A 221 1.93 6.95 7.28
C VAL A 221 1.49 8.36 6.92
N ARG A 222 1.39 8.63 5.63
CA ARG A 222 0.86 9.90 5.11
C ARG A 222 -0.54 9.69 4.56
N LEU A 223 -1.49 10.49 5.03
CA LEU A 223 -2.87 10.56 4.57
C LEU A 223 -3.06 11.84 3.78
N SER A 224 -3.38 11.73 2.50
CA SER A 224 -3.65 12.88 1.62
C SER A 224 -5.11 12.86 1.18
N MET A 225 -5.83 13.94 1.45
CA MET A 225 -7.29 14.01 1.32
C MET A 225 -7.74 15.33 0.69
N SER A 226 -8.75 15.24 -0.16
CA SER A 226 -9.56 16.34 -0.64
C SER A 226 -10.98 15.84 -0.90
N ASP A 227 -11.95 16.75 -0.91
CA ASP A 227 -13.32 16.39 -1.28
C ASP A 227 -13.38 15.90 -2.74
N ALA A 228 -14.32 14.99 -3.01
CA ALA A 228 -14.59 14.40 -4.33
C ALA A 228 -13.44 13.60 -4.98
N VAL A 229 -12.38 13.26 -4.25
CA VAL A 229 -11.31 12.37 -4.75
C VAL A 229 -10.94 11.29 -3.73
N PRO A 230 -10.32 10.18 -4.18
CA PRO A 230 -9.84 9.14 -3.28
C PRO A 230 -8.86 9.67 -2.23
N ILE A 231 -8.94 9.15 -1.01
CA ILE A 231 -7.84 9.31 -0.03
C ILE A 231 -6.62 8.55 -0.52
N VAL A 232 -5.43 9.15 -0.36
CA VAL A 232 -4.15 8.46 -0.58
C VAL A 232 -3.53 8.13 0.76
N ILE A 233 -3.26 6.85 1.00
CA ILE A 233 -2.53 6.34 2.15
C ILE A 233 -1.17 5.86 1.67
N GLU A 234 -0.12 6.59 2.05
CA GLU A 234 1.25 6.35 1.59
C GLU A 234 2.13 5.84 2.73
N TYR A 235 2.88 4.77 2.44
CA TYR A 235 3.99 4.28 3.25
C TYR A 235 5.26 4.40 2.41
N GLU A 236 6.21 5.22 2.86
CA GLU A 236 7.52 5.35 2.23
C GLU A 236 8.37 4.09 2.46
N ILE A 237 9.12 3.66 1.44
CA ILE A 237 9.99 2.50 1.50
C ILE A 237 11.44 2.98 1.34
N GLU A 238 12.17 3.02 2.45
CA GLU A 238 13.63 3.26 2.51
C GLU A 238 14.13 4.45 1.68
N GLY A 239 13.30 5.50 1.52
CA GLY A 239 13.62 6.71 0.74
C GLY A 239 13.71 6.53 -0.78
N ASN A 240 13.58 5.30 -1.28
CA ASN A 240 13.74 4.95 -2.70
C ASN A 240 12.49 4.26 -3.26
N GLY A 241 11.34 4.49 -2.65
CA GLY A 241 10.10 3.86 -3.07
C GLY A 241 8.92 4.23 -2.18
N PHE A 242 7.76 3.75 -2.58
CA PHE A 242 6.52 3.92 -1.83
C PHE A 242 5.56 2.76 -2.09
N LEU A 243 4.67 2.54 -1.13
CA LEU A 243 3.43 1.81 -1.30
C LEU A 243 2.26 2.75 -1.01
N ARG A 244 1.45 3.04 -2.03
CA ARG A 244 0.29 3.92 -1.96
C ARG A 244 -0.98 3.13 -2.15
N PHE A 245 -1.98 3.43 -1.34
CA PHE A 245 -3.35 2.96 -1.50
C PHE A 245 -4.26 4.14 -1.77
N TYR A 246 -5.14 3.99 -2.75
CA TYR A 246 -6.19 4.94 -3.10
C TYR A 246 -7.52 4.31 -2.74
N LEU A 247 -8.39 5.06 -2.06
CA LEU A 247 -9.71 4.56 -1.68
C LEU A 247 -10.77 5.62 -1.93
N ALA A 248 -11.76 5.28 -2.75
CA ALA A 248 -12.90 6.15 -2.98
C ALA A 248 -13.70 6.37 -1.68
N PRO A 249 -14.10 7.61 -1.37
CA PRO A 249 -14.97 7.86 -0.23
C PRO A 249 -16.37 7.27 -0.48
N LYS A 250 -17.03 6.85 0.60
CA LYS A 250 -18.47 6.57 0.58
C LYS A 250 -19.20 7.89 0.43
N ILE A 251 -20.02 7.99 -0.61
CA ILE A 251 -20.95 9.10 -0.79
C ILE A 251 -22.12 8.84 0.18
N GLU A 252 -22.43 9.82 1.04
CA GLU A 252 -23.72 9.81 1.74
C GLU A 252 -24.77 10.15 0.69
N GLU A 253 -25.72 9.23 0.43
CA GLU A 253 -26.90 9.59 -0.34
C GLU A 253 -27.62 10.71 0.42
N ASP A 254 -27.63 11.91 -0.16
CA ASP A 254 -28.38 13.04 0.38
C ASP A 254 -29.83 12.60 0.59
N LYS A 255 -30.24 12.42 1.85
CA LYS A 255 -31.65 12.29 2.24
C LYS A 255 -32.38 13.63 2.14
N ASN A 256 -32.19 14.37 1.05
CA ASN A 256 -32.85 15.65 0.78
C ASN A 256 -33.69 15.53 -0.50
N GLY A 257 -34.65 14.61 -0.50
CA GLY A 257 -35.49 14.37 -1.66
C GLY A 257 -36.82 13.68 -1.35
N MET A 258 -37.46 13.97 -0.22
CA MET A 258 -38.89 13.71 -0.01
C MET A 258 -39.44 14.71 1.01
N ASP A 259 -39.77 15.90 0.54
CA ASP A 259 -40.78 16.79 1.13
C ASP A 259 -41.25 17.74 0.01
N GLU A 260 -42.09 17.20 -0.89
CA GLU A 260 -43.10 17.96 -1.63
C GLU A 260 -44.48 17.34 -1.35
#